data_AF-A0A965QDB9-F1
#
_entry.id   AF-A0A965QDB9-F1
#
_cell.length_a   1.000
_cell.length_b   1.000
_cell.length_c   1.000
_cell.angle_alpha   90.00
_cell.angle_beta   90.00
_cell.angle_gamma   90.00
#
_symmetry.space_group_name_H-M   'P 1'
#
loop_
_entity.id
_entity.type
_entity.pdbx_description
1 polymer ?
#
loop_
_entity_poly.entity_id
_entity_poly.type
_entity_poly.pdbx_seq_one_letter_code
_entity_poly.pdbx_strand_id
1 'polypeptide(L)'
;MPLILALIGIFFHFSRAPKDALVILLAFLFTGLAILVYLNQKPFEPRERDYAYAGSFYFFAMWIGIGVYAIYDFIQRKKILAQDFQRAVIAGSIGLVIPVLMAYQGWDDHDRSGKTSAHDLSHNYLESCGKNGIIFTNGDNDTFPLWYLQEVEGQRTDVRVCNLSLMGTDWYTNQMKMKAYDSEALPINFREDQILMYAGNTDQIYFINLLELVSRNSNEDMLRKIVDLRLKNNKQNALQAIQLFNVKVAAILPNISCKNPDFELAKGYLSTSDNSDLSGTILKKYFGAIKLFQGIQSQEVEFIGNAGQDLQSLLQEFETPWSAVDFKDAMAFVRDDKNFVLNGGGKLSFFPSSRFTLKVNKNNALAAGTINKSQAAKCPSNILFEFNTERDSYLTRDEVMMMDIVANN
;
A
#
# COMPACT_ATOMS: atom_id res chain seq x y z
N MET A 1 -8.96 -5.39 45.97
CA MET A 1 -8.47 -4.56 47.10
C MET A 1 -8.30 -3.08 46.73
N PRO A 2 -7.65 -2.69 45.61
CA PRO A 2 -7.48 -1.28 45.24
C PRO A 2 -8.80 -0.51 45.12
N LEU A 3 -9.81 -1.15 44.50
CA LEU A 3 -11.15 -0.58 44.34
C LEU A 3 -11.82 -0.22 45.67
N ILE A 4 -11.69 -1.07 46.68
CA ILE A 4 -12.31 -0.82 48.00
C ILE A 4 -11.66 0.41 48.64
N LEU A 5 -10.33 0.52 48.61
CA LEU A 5 -9.62 1.65 49.19
C LEU A 5 -9.88 2.95 48.42
N ALA A 6 -9.96 2.88 47.09
CA ALA A 6 -10.37 4.01 46.25
C ALA A 6 -11.80 4.47 46.59
N LEU A 7 -12.75 3.55 46.77
CA LEU A 7 -14.13 3.90 47.15
C LEU A 7 -14.18 4.58 48.52
N ILE A 8 -13.45 4.07 49.52
CA ILE A 8 -13.31 4.73 50.83
C ILE A 8 -12.78 6.16 50.64
N GLY A 9 -11.75 6.32 49.80
CA GLY A 9 -11.19 7.62 49.47
C GLY A 9 -12.17 8.54 48.76
N ILE A 10 -12.95 8.04 47.80
CA ILE A 10 -13.99 8.79 47.09
C ILE A 10 -15.03 9.33 48.07
N PHE A 11 -15.64 8.45 48.89
CA PHE A 11 -16.66 8.86 49.84
C PHE A 11 -16.11 9.85 50.88
N PHE A 12 -14.89 9.60 51.38
CA PHE A 12 -14.23 10.51 52.30
C PHE A 12 -13.95 11.87 51.65
N HIS A 13 -13.42 11.89 50.42
CA HIS A 13 -13.12 13.11 49.68
C HIS A 13 -14.39 13.94 49.47
N PHE A 14 -15.49 13.34 48.99
CA PHE A 14 -16.76 14.04 48.82
C PHE A 14 -17.36 14.55 50.14
N SER A 15 -17.15 13.85 51.25
CA SER A 15 -17.63 14.28 52.57
C SER A 15 -16.84 15.47 53.15
N ARG A 16 -15.58 15.67 52.74
CA ARG A 16 -14.68 16.69 53.31
C ARG A 16 -14.42 17.87 52.39
N ALA A 17 -14.27 17.62 51.09
CA ALA A 17 -13.94 18.62 50.08
C ALA A 17 -14.69 18.32 48.77
N PRO A 18 -16.02 18.53 48.72
CA PRO A 18 -16.85 18.13 47.57
C PRO A 18 -16.48 18.83 46.26
N LYS A 19 -15.96 20.07 46.31
CA LYS A 19 -15.50 20.80 45.11
C LYS A 19 -14.26 20.15 44.49
N ASP A 20 -13.28 19.83 45.33
CA ASP A 20 -12.03 19.19 44.88
C ASP A 20 -12.30 17.74 44.43
N ALA A 21 -13.17 17.03 45.15
CA ALA A 21 -13.63 15.69 44.78
C ALA A 21 -14.33 15.68 43.41
N LEU A 22 -15.13 16.71 43.12
CA LEU A 22 -15.76 16.88 41.82
C LEU A 22 -14.73 17.11 40.72
N VAL A 23 -13.69 17.91 40.94
CA VAL A 23 -12.62 18.12 39.96
C VAL A 23 -11.91 16.82 39.62
N ILE A 24 -11.51 16.03 40.62
CA ILE A 24 -10.86 14.72 40.39
C ILE A 24 -11.82 13.75 39.69
N LEU A 25 -13.11 13.78 40.05
CA LEU A 25 -14.13 12.95 39.40
C LEU A 25 -14.28 13.29 37.92
N LEU A 26 -14.36 14.58 37.59
CA LEU A 26 -14.42 15.01 36.20
C LEU A 26 -13.16 14.57 35.45
N ALA A 27 -11.97 14.78 36.03
CA ALA A 27 -10.73 14.36 35.40
C ALA A 27 -10.71 12.84 35.15
N PHE A 28 -11.08 12.02 36.13
CA PHE A 28 -11.22 10.56 35.99
C PHE A 28 -12.19 10.16 34.87
N LEU A 29 -13.36 10.80 34.79
CA LEU A 29 -14.37 10.50 33.78
C LEU A 29 -13.89 10.91 32.38
N PHE A 30 -13.31 12.11 32.23
CA PHE A 30 -12.86 12.63 30.94
C PHE A 30 -11.61 11.92 30.41
N THR A 31 -10.73 11.43 31.28
CA THR A 31 -9.54 10.65 30.88
C THR A 31 -9.75 9.14 30.92
N GLY A 32 -11.00 8.69 31.09
CA GLY A 32 -11.37 7.28 31.21
C GLY A 32 -12.63 7.00 30.41
N LEU A 33 -13.78 7.03 31.07
CA LEU A 33 -15.07 6.65 30.50
C LEU A 33 -15.44 7.46 29.24
N ALA A 34 -15.14 8.76 29.21
CA ALA A 34 -15.41 9.60 28.04
C ALA A 34 -14.56 9.19 26.83
N ILE A 35 -13.28 8.84 27.05
CA ILE A 35 -12.40 8.32 25.99
C ILE A 35 -12.95 7.00 25.46
N LEU A 36 -13.44 6.12 26.33
CA LEU A 36 -14.03 4.85 25.91
C LEU A 36 -15.24 5.06 24.99
N VAL A 37 -16.13 5.98 25.35
CA VAL A 37 -17.30 6.35 24.52
C VAL A 37 -16.85 7.02 23.22
N TYR A 38 -15.90 7.95 23.29
CA TYR A 38 -15.42 8.70 22.14
C TYR A 38 -14.73 7.80 21.11
N LEU A 39 -13.83 6.93 21.57
CA LEU A 39 -13.12 5.99 20.70
C LEU A 39 -14.04 4.90 20.16
N ASN A 40 -15.20 4.67 20.80
CA ASN A 40 -16.18 3.65 20.43
C ASN A 40 -15.50 2.33 20.03
N GLN A 41 -14.66 1.83 20.95
CA GLN A 41 -13.74 0.73 20.68
C GLN A 41 -14.51 -0.51 20.22
N LYS A 42 -14.02 -1.12 19.13
CA LYS A 42 -14.66 -2.31 18.57
C LYS A 42 -14.46 -3.50 19.52
N PRO A 43 -15.46 -4.39 19.67
CA PRO A 43 -15.26 -5.67 20.35
C PRO A 43 -14.14 -6.46 19.66
N PHE A 44 -13.32 -7.18 20.45
CA PHE A 44 -12.27 -8.10 19.99
C PHE A 44 -11.06 -7.44 19.28
N GLU A 45 -10.47 -6.41 19.88
CA GLU A 45 -9.15 -5.94 19.45
C GLU A 45 -8.03 -6.92 19.87
N PRO A 46 -6.93 -7.03 19.09
CA PRO A 46 -5.82 -7.94 19.38
C PRO A 46 -5.02 -7.57 20.63
N ARG A 47 -5.28 -6.39 21.20
CA ARG A 47 -4.72 -5.92 22.47
C ARG A 47 -5.63 -4.90 23.10
N GLU A 48 -5.56 -4.81 24.42
CA GLU A 48 -6.20 -3.72 25.16
C GLU A 48 -5.42 -2.40 24.95
N ARG A 49 -6.14 -1.27 25.00
CA ARG A 49 -5.57 0.08 24.77
C ARG A 49 -5.47 0.89 26.05
N ASP A 50 -4.98 0.26 27.09
CA ASP A 50 -4.94 0.75 28.48
C ASP A 50 -4.17 2.07 28.58
N TYR A 51 -3.18 2.25 27.70
CA TYR A 51 -2.41 3.48 27.54
C TYR A 51 -3.30 4.70 27.25
N ALA A 52 -4.42 4.54 26.57
CA ALA A 52 -5.38 5.62 26.33
C ALA A 52 -6.10 6.08 27.61
N TYR A 53 -6.10 5.23 28.64
CA TYR A 53 -6.77 5.47 29.93
C TYR A 53 -5.79 5.77 31.06
N ALA A 54 -4.49 5.93 30.78
CA ALA A 54 -3.44 6.18 31.76
C ALA A 54 -3.78 7.33 32.72
N GLY A 55 -4.38 8.41 32.21
CA GLY A 55 -4.84 9.54 33.02
C GLY A 55 -5.86 9.13 34.09
N SER A 56 -6.83 8.28 33.75
CA SER A 56 -7.83 7.80 34.71
C SER A 56 -7.22 6.97 35.82
N PHE A 57 -6.19 6.17 35.53
CA PHE A 57 -5.48 5.40 36.55
C PHE A 57 -4.75 6.30 37.55
N TYR A 58 -4.20 7.44 37.10
CA TYR A 58 -3.60 8.42 38.01
C TYR A 58 -4.62 9.05 38.95
N PHE A 59 -5.76 9.51 38.44
CA PHE A 59 -6.82 10.08 39.30
C PHE A 59 -7.42 9.03 40.24
N PHE A 60 -7.54 7.79 39.80
CA PHE A 60 -7.96 6.68 40.65
C PHE A 60 -6.96 6.40 41.77
N ALA A 61 -5.65 6.44 41.48
CA ALA A 61 -4.61 6.29 42.49
C ALA A 61 -4.61 7.41 43.53
N MET A 62 -4.99 8.64 43.16
CA MET A 62 -5.17 9.73 44.13
C MET A 62 -6.25 9.38 45.16
N TRP A 63 -7.37 8.80 44.74
CA TRP A 63 -8.40 8.35 45.69
C TRP A 63 -7.94 7.16 46.55
N ILE A 64 -7.07 6.28 46.05
CA ILE A 64 -6.44 5.26 46.90
C ILE A 64 -5.63 5.95 48.02
N GLY A 65 -4.82 6.95 47.68
CA GLY A 65 -4.05 7.74 48.67
C GLY A 65 -4.95 8.47 49.68
N ILE A 66 -6.05 9.08 49.21
CA ILE A 66 -7.05 9.70 50.09
C ILE A 66 -7.74 8.65 50.96
N GLY A 67 -7.95 7.42 50.46
CA GLY A 67 -8.48 6.29 51.22
C GLY A 67 -7.58 5.90 52.38
N VAL A 68 -6.26 5.93 52.19
CA VAL A 68 -5.29 5.73 53.29
C VAL A 68 -5.45 6.82 54.36
N TYR A 69 -5.57 8.08 53.92
CA TYR A 69 -5.80 9.19 54.85
C TYR A 69 -7.15 9.09 55.57
N ALA A 70 -8.19 8.58 54.90
CA ALA A 70 -9.49 8.33 55.51
C ALA A 70 -9.41 7.28 56.63
N ILE A 71 -8.59 6.24 56.46
CA ILE A 71 -8.31 5.25 57.50
C ILE A 71 -7.60 5.92 58.69
N TYR A 72 -6.59 6.75 58.43
CA TYR A 72 -5.90 7.52 59.47
C TYR A 72 -6.89 8.38 60.28
N ASP A 73 -7.72 9.18 59.60
CA ASP A 73 -8.72 10.06 60.23
C ASP A 73 -9.76 9.25 61.02
N PHE A 74 -10.18 8.08 60.52
CA PHE A 74 -11.09 7.20 61.25
C PHE A 74 -10.48 6.69 62.56
N ILE A 75 -9.23 6.18 62.52
CA ILE A 75 -8.50 5.71 63.71
C ILE A 75 -8.34 6.86 64.71
N GLN A 76 -8.03 8.07 64.23
CA GLN A 76 -7.91 9.28 65.04
C GLN A 76 -9.24 9.63 65.73
N ARG A 77 -10.35 9.70 64.98
CA ARG A 77 -11.67 10.09 65.50
C ARG A 77 -12.23 9.10 66.49
N LYS A 78 -12.01 7.80 66.27
CA LYS A 78 -12.43 6.73 67.18
C LYS A 78 -11.52 6.57 68.39
N LYS A 79 -10.45 7.37 68.50
CA LYS A 79 -9.46 7.32 69.59
C LYS A 79 -8.92 5.91 69.84
N ILE A 80 -8.78 5.12 68.76
CA ILE A 80 -8.30 3.73 68.83
C ILE A 80 -6.83 3.69 69.28
N LEU A 81 -6.06 4.72 68.91
CA LEU A 81 -4.64 4.88 69.26
C LEU A 81 -4.35 6.30 69.71
N ALA A 82 -3.45 6.43 70.69
CA ALA A 82 -3.10 7.72 71.29
C ALA A 82 -2.10 8.52 70.44
N GLN A 83 -1.07 7.86 69.87
CA GLN A 83 0.04 8.53 69.19
C GLN A 83 -0.21 8.71 67.70
N ASP A 84 0.07 9.90 67.15
CA ASP A 84 -0.04 10.21 65.71
C ASP A 84 0.85 9.29 64.86
N PHE A 85 2.07 9.02 65.32
CA PHE A 85 3.00 8.13 64.65
C PHE A 85 2.42 6.72 64.47
N GLN A 86 1.83 6.14 65.51
CA GLN A 86 1.22 4.80 65.45
C GLN A 86 0.06 4.74 64.45
N ARG A 87 -0.77 5.79 64.40
CA ARG A 87 -1.88 5.92 63.45
C ARG A 87 -1.39 5.98 62.00
N ALA A 88 -0.36 6.78 61.75
CA ALA A 88 0.25 6.94 60.43
C ALA A 88 0.90 5.62 59.96
N VAL A 89 1.63 4.93 60.85
CA VAL A 89 2.25 3.64 60.55
C VAL A 89 1.20 2.61 60.15
N ILE A 90 0.11 2.47 60.91
CA ILE A 90 -0.93 1.48 60.61
C ILE A 90 -1.68 1.80 59.31
N ALA A 91 -2.13 3.04 59.14
CA ALA A 91 -2.81 3.45 57.91
C ALA A 91 -1.89 3.29 56.69
N GLY A 92 -0.65 3.74 56.79
CA GLY A 92 0.37 3.59 55.75
C GLY A 92 0.65 2.13 55.42
N SER A 93 0.73 1.25 56.43
CA SER A 93 0.95 -0.19 56.24
C SER A 93 -0.21 -0.82 55.48
N ILE A 94 -1.47 -0.52 55.85
CA ILE A 94 -2.66 -0.98 55.12
C ILE A 94 -2.65 -0.47 53.68
N GLY A 95 -2.26 0.79 53.49
CA GLY A 95 -2.12 1.41 52.17
C GLY A 95 -1.06 0.75 51.30
N LEU A 96 0.07 0.33 51.87
CA LEU A 96 1.19 -0.30 51.17
C LEU A 96 0.97 -1.78 50.85
N VAL A 97 0.17 -2.50 51.65
CA VAL A 97 -0.15 -3.91 51.38
C VAL A 97 -0.73 -4.09 49.97
N ILE A 98 -1.53 -3.13 49.49
CA ILE A 98 -2.18 -3.20 48.17
C ILE A 98 -1.18 -3.15 47.01
N PRO A 99 -0.35 -2.10 46.84
CA PRO A 99 0.63 -2.05 45.75
C PRO A 99 1.70 -3.12 45.87
N VAL A 100 2.10 -3.53 47.09
CA VAL A 100 3.06 -4.62 47.29
C VAL A 100 2.49 -5.95 46.78
N LEU A 101 1.24 -6.27 47.12
CA LEU A 101 0.59 -7.50 46.63
C LEU A 101 0.35 -7.46 45.12
N MET A 102 -0.03 -6.31 44.56
CA MET A 102 -0.18 -6.15 43.11
C MET A 102 1.16 -6.33 42.39
N ALA A 103 2.23 -5.74 42.91
CA ALA A 103 3.57 -5.91 42.34
C ALA A 103 4.01 -7.37 42.44
N TYR A 104 3.85 -8.03 43.58
CA TYR A 104 4.24 -9.42 43.77
C TYR A 104 3.45 -10.39 42.88
N GLN A 105 2.11 -10.24 42.83
CA GLN A 105 1.23 -11.15 42.10
C GLN A 105 1.19 -10.91 40.59
N GLY A 106 1.55 -9.71 40.14
CA GLY A 106 1.58 -9.36 38.72
C GLY A 106 2.98 -9.15 38.17
N TRP A 107 4.04 -9.46 38.92
CA TRP A 107 5.42 -9.23 38.46
C TRP A 107 5.74 -10.07 37.23
N ASP A 108 5.26 -11.30 37.20
CA ASP A 108 5.40 -12.23 36.06
C ASP A 108 4.74 -11.69 34.79
N ASP A 109 3.57 -11.06 34.89
CA ASP A 109 2.92 -10.37 33.76
C ASP A 109 3.72 -9.15 33.24
N HIS A 110 4.48 -8.50 34.13
CA HIS A 110 5.33 -7.35 33.81
C HIS A 110 6.72 -7.76 33.30
N ASP A 111 7.21 -8.94 33.65
CA ASP A 111 8.46 -9.47 33.15
C ASP A 111 8.31 -9.88 31.68
N ARG A 112 9.02 -9.17 30.80
CA ARG A 112 9.06 -9.42 29.36
C ARG A 112 10.39 -9.98 28.90
N SER A 113 11.30 -10.35 29.82
CA SER A 113 12.63 -10.85 29.51
C SER A 113 12.63 -12.10 28.61
N GLY A 114 11.60 -12.95 28.71
CA GLY A 114 11.42 -14.12 27.85
C GLY A 114 10.73 -13.87 26.51
N LYS A 115 10.31 -12.63 26.20
CA LYS A 115 9.57 -12.32 24.95
C LYS A 115 10.54 -12.04 23.79
N THR A 116 11.16 -13.10 23.26
CA THR A 116 12.17 -13.00 22.20
C THR A 116 11.60 -13.07 20.79
N SER A 117 10.35 -13.48 20.59
CA SER A 117 9.82 -13.82 19.26
C SER A 117 9.97 -12.70 18.21
N ALA A 118 9.75 -11.44 18.59
CA ALA A 118 9.92 -10.30 17.67
C ALA A 118 11.39 -10.07 17.30
N HIS A 119 12.30 -10.25 18.27
CA HIS A 119 13.74 -10.17 18.08
C HIS A 119 14.24 -11.31 17.20
N ASP A 120 13.95 -12.56 17.59
CA ASP A 120 14.40 -13.77 16.89
C ASP A 120 13.87 -13.84 15.45
N LEU A 121 12.60 -13.47 15.22
CA LEU A 121 12.01 -13.43 13.88
C LEU A 121 12.72 -12.40 12.99
N SER A 122 12.99 -11.22 13.54
CA SER A 122 13.66 -10.14 12.82
C SER A 122 15.10 -10.48 12.49
N HIS A 123 15.80 -11.12 13.43
CA HIS A 123 17.15 -11.61 13.23
C HIS A 123 17.16 -12.62 12.08
N ASN A 124 16.24 -13.60 12.09
CA ASN A 124 16.13 -14.58 11.01
C ASN A 124 15.79 -13.94 9.65
N TYR A 125 14.94 -12.91 9.62
CA TYR A 125 14.62 -12.18 8.38
C TYR A 125 15.83 -11.45 7.82
N LEU A 126 16.54 -10.68 8.65
CA LEU A 126 17.76 -10.00 8.23
C LEU A 126 18.83 -10.99 7.78
N GLU A 127 19.05 -12.07 8.52
CA GLU A 127 20.04 -13.09 8.18
C GLU A 127 19.74 -13.87 6.90
N SER A 128 18.46 -13.98 6.52
CA SER A 128 18.06 -14.58 5.25
C SER A 128 18.39 -13.73 4.02
N CYS A 129 18.68 -12.43 4.21
CA CYS A 129 19.02 -11.52 3.13
C CYS A 129 20.51 -11.63 2.76
N GLY A 130 20.82 -11.55 1.46
CA GLY A 130 22.19 -11.35 0.99
C GLY A 130 22.74 -9.96 1.32
N LYS A 131 24.03 -9.74 1.10
CA LYS A 131 24.66 -8.41 1.28
C LYS A 131 23.99 -7.37 0.39
N ASN A 132 23.65 -6.20 0.94
CA ASN A 132 22.84 -5.17 0.25
C ASN A 132 21.45 -5.68 -0.20
N GLY A 133 20.93 -6.72 0.45
CA GLY A 133 19.58 -7.20 0.22
C GLY A 133 18.53 -6.14 0.58
N ILE A 134 17.38 -6.21 -0.07
CA ILE A 134 16.24 -5.33 0.19
C ILE A 134 15.12 -6.20 0.75
N ILE A 135 14.61 -5.87 1.93
CA ILE A 135 13.44 -6.51 2.53
C ILE A 135 12.29 -5.52 2.58
N PHE A 136 11.17 -5.91 1.97
CA PHE A 136 9.94 -5.12 2.00
C PHE A 136 9.08 -5.55 3.18
N THR A 137 8.65 -4.58 3.97
CA THR A 137 7.73 -4.75 5.10
C THR A 137 6.48 -3.92 4.91
N ASN A 138 5.42 -4.22 5.64
CA ASN A 138 4.14 -3.54 5.58
C ASN A 138 3.58 -3.28 6.99
N GLY A 139 3.89 -2.09 7.50
CA GLY A 139 3.40 -1.59 8.77
C GLY A 139 4.43 -1.63 9.89
N ASP A 140 3.98 -1.39 11.11
CA ASP A 140 4.88 -1.17 12.25
C ASP A 140 5.42 -2.47 12.85
N ASN A 141 4.59 -3.51 12.89
CA ASN A 141 4.89 -4.75 13.63
C ASN A 141 5.97 -5.60 12.97
N ASP A 142 6.12 -5.51 11.65
CA ASP A 142 7.15 -6.19 10.87
C ASP A 142 8.37 -5.30 10.60
N THR A 143 8.20 -3.98 10.58
CA THR A 143 9.30 -3.03 10.35
C THR A 143 10.11 -2.73 11.62
N PHE A 144 9.45 -2.35 12.71
CA PHE A 144 10.16 -1.81 13.88
C PHE A 144 11.09 -2.81 14.55
N PRO A 145 10.76 -4.11 14.66
CA PRO A 145 11.70 -5.10 15.16
C PRO A 145 12.98 -5.22 14.31
N LEU A 146 12.88 -5.12 12.97
CA LEU A 146 14.05 -5.11 12.09
C LEU A 146 14.89 -3.84 12.29
N TRP A 147 14.24 -2.67 12.34
CA TRP A 147 14.94 -1.41 12.61
C TRP A 147 15.58 -1.39 13.99
N TYR A 148 14.94 -1.95 15.02
CA TYR A 148 15.55 -2.07 16.34
C TYR A 148 16.88 -2.84 16.27
N LEU A 149 16.93 -3.97 15.56
CA LEU A 149 18.16 -4.73 15.40
C LEU A 149 19.25 -3.93 14.68
N GLN A 150 18.89 -3.10 13.69
CA GLN A 150 19.84 -2.28 12.95
C GLN A 150 20.31 -1.05 13.75
N GLU A 151 19.37 -0.30 14.31
CA GLU A 151 19.58 1.01 14.96
C GLU A 151 20.16 0.88 16.36
N VAL A 152 19.75 -0.15 17.11
CA VAL A 152 20.14 -0.34 18.51
C VAL A 152 21.21 -1.42 18.65
N GLU A 153 21.02 -2.57 18.00
CA GLU A 153 21.96 -3.70 18.13
C GLU A 153 23.05 -3.72 17.05
N GLY A 154 22.97 -2.86 16.02
CA GLY A 154 23.98 -2.76 14.96
C GLY A 154 24.07 -4.00 14.07
N GLN A 155 23.02 -4.82 14.00
CA GLN A 155 23.01 -6.05 13.22
C GLN A 155 22.56 -5.79 11.78
N ARG A 156 23.23 -6.41 10.80
CA ARG A 156 22.84 -6.41 9.38
C ARG A 156 22.46 -5.02 8.84
N THR A 157 23.26 -4.02 9.19
CA THR A 157 23.14 -2.62 8.71
C THR A 157 23.39 -2.47 7.20
N ASP A 158 23.81 -3.55 6.53
CA ASP A 158 23.93 -3.67 5.08
C ASP A 158 22.59 -3.94 4.37
N VAL A 159 21.60 -4.51 5.07
CA VAL A 159 20.27 -4.81 4.50
C VAL A 159 19.39 -3.57 4.50
N ARG A 160 18.69 -3.30 3.38
CA ARG A 160 17.71 -2.22 3.34
C ARG A 160 16.34 -2.71 3.78
N VAL A 161 15.88 -2.24 4.93
CA VAL A 161 14.49 -2.45 5.40
C VAL A 161 13.60 -1.34 4.85
N CYS A 162 12.64 -1.72 4.01
CA CYS A 162 11.78 -0.81 3.26
C CYS A 162 10.30 -1.02 3.63
N ASN A 163 9.74 -0.10 4.41
CA ASN A 163 8.33 -0.12 4.81
C ASN A 163 7.44 0.46 3.70
N LEU A 164 6.59 -0.38 3.10
CA LEU A 164 5.69 0.00 2.01
C LEU A 164 4.62 1.00 2.44
N SER A 165 4.13 0.92 3.69
CA SER A 165 3.19 1.90 4.23
C SER A 165 3.79 3.31 4.30
N LEU A 166 5.11 3.43 4.45
CA LEU A 166 5.81 4.71 4.42
C LEU A 166 6.30 5.07 3.01
N MET A 167 6.56 4.09 2.14
CA MET A 167 7.00 4.30 0.75
C MET A 167 5.97 5.07 -0.09
N GLY A 168 4.71 5.14 0.35
CA GLY A 168 3.73 6.05 -0.22
C GLY A 168 4.02 7.54 0.03
N THR A 169 4.90 7.89 0.97
CA THR A 169 5.23 9.28 1.31
C THR A 169 6.53 9.74 0.65
N ASP A 170 6.53 10.96 0.14
CA ASP A 170 7.64 11.55 -0.62
C ASP A 170 8.96 11.62 0.17
N TRP A 171 8.90 12.04 1.43
CA TRP A 171 10.07 12.15 2.31
C TRP A 171 10.73 10.79 2.54
N TYR A 172 9.95 9.71 2.73
CA TYR A 172 10.48 8.38 2.98
C TYR A 172 11.02 7.77 1.69
N THR A 173 10.33 7.92 0.54
CA THR A 173 10.87 7.53 -0.76
C THR A 173 12.22 8.22 -1.04
N ASN A 174 12.33 9.51 -0.73
CA ASN A 174 13.59 10.24 -0.85
C ASN A 174 14.67 9.72 0.10
N GLN A 175 14.33 9.40 1.35
CA GLN A 175 15.26 8.79 2.30
C GLN A 175 15.78 7.43 1.79
N MET A 176 14.93 6.63 1.15
CA MET A 176 15.34 5.34 0.59
C MET A 176 16.28 5.45 -0.61
N LYS A 177 16.29 6.60 -1.29
CA LYS A 177 17.26 6.95 -2.35
C LYS A 177 18.61 7.42 -1.81
N MET A 178 18.80 7.46 -0.49
CA MET A 178 20.06 7.79 0.16
C MET A 178 20.72 6.54 0.74
N LYS A 179 22.05 6.53 0.78
CA LYS A 179 22.82 5.52 1.52
C LYS A 179 22.44 5.61 3.01
N ALA A 180 22.20 4.47 3.64
CA ALA A 180 21.91 4.38 5.07
C ALA A 180 22.82 3.32 5.68
N TYR A 181 23.67 3.73 6.63
CA TYR A 181 24.71 2.87 7.21
C TYR A 181 25.57 2.22 6.11
N ASP A 182 25.64 0.89 6.09
CA ASP A 182 26.35 0.09 5.10
C ASP A 182 25.49 -0.28 3.88
N SER A 183 24.18 -0.03 3.95
CA SER A 183 23.22 -0.30 2.89
C SER A 183 23.29 0.77 1.80
N GLU A 184 23.53 0.36 0.57
CA GLU A 184 23.50 1.25 -0.59
C GLU A 184 22.10 1.87 -0.81
N ALA A 185 22.06 2.99 -1.54
CA ALA A 185 20.80 3.63 -1.91
C ALA A 185 19.94 2.71 -2.77
N LEU A 186 18.61 2.75 -2.59
CA LEU A 186 17.71 2.03 -3.48
C LEU A 186 17.81 2.58 -4.91
N PRO A 187 17.81 1.72 -5.94
CA PRO A 187 17.97 2.13 -7.33
C PRO A 187 16.65 2.68 -7.91
N ILE A 188 16.08 3.69 -7.26
CA ILE A 188 14.89 4.40 -7.72
C ILE A 188 15.33 5.59 -8.58
N ASN A 189 14.94 5.55 -9.85
CA ASN A 189 15.30 6.52 -10.87
C ASN A 189 14.26 7.64 -11.05
N PHE A 190 13.10 7.56 -10.37
CA PHE A 190 12.17 8.69 -10.31
C PHE A 190 12.83 9.91 -9.67
N ARG A 191 12.57 11.09 -10.22
CA ARG A 191 13.06 12.36 -9.67
C ARG A 191 12.24 12.79 -8.46
N GLU A 192 12.78 13.72 -7.68
CA GLU A 192 12.12 14.24 -6.47
C GLU A 192 10.74 14.87 -6.79
N ASP A 193 10.65 15.67 -7.84
CA ASP A 193 9.39 16.32 -8.27
C ASP A 193 8.31 15.32 -8.68
N GLN A 194 8.71 14.15 -9.18
CA GLN A 194 7.80 13.08 -9.60
C GLN A 194 7.21 12.31 -8.41
N ILE A 195 7.93 12.24 -7.30
CA ILE A 195 7.52 11.50 -6.10
C ILE A 195 6.85 12.35 -5.03
N LEU A 196 6.68 13.66 -5.26
CA LEU A 196 5.95 14.53 -4.33
C LEU A 196 4.53 14.03 -4.09
N MET A 197 4.15 13.90 -2.83
CA MET A 197 2.82 13.42 -2.45
C MET A 197 1.77 14.48 -2.80
N TYR A 198 0.70 14.07 -3.48
CA TYR A 198 -0.40 14.93 -3.96
C TYR A 198 -0.05 15.96 -5.05
N ALA A 199 1.21 16.05 -5.47
CA ALA A 199 1.67 17.02 -6.47
C ALA A 199 2.48 16.39 -7.61
N GLY A 200 3.17 15.29 -7.32
CA GLY A 200 3.90 14.49 -8.29
C GLY A 200 2.97 13.63 -9.16
N ASN A 201 3.57 12.75 -9.94
CA ASN A 201 2.87 11.96 -10.95
C ASN A 201 2.94 10.45 -10.67
N THR A 202 3.23 10.09 -9.41
CA THR A 202 3.44 8.70 -8.94
C THR A 202 2.45 8.24 -7.87
N ASP A 203 1.55 9.11 -7.36
CA ASP A 203 0.55 8.70 -6.36
C ASP A 203 -0.28 7.52 -6.88
N GLN A 204 -0.68 7.59 -8.16
CA GLN A 204 -1.42 6.56 -8.87
C GLN A 204 -0.96 6.54 -10.33
N ILE A 205 -0.58 5.35 -10.82
CA ILE A 205 -0.20 5.13 -12.22
C ILE A 205 -1.11 4.06 -12.81
N TYR A 206 -1.91 4.46 -13.79
CA TYR A 206 -3.03 3.65 -14.29
C TYR A 206 -2.60 2.63 -15.34
N PHE A 207 -3.38 1.56 -15.45
CA PHE A 207 -3.38 0.70 -16.63
C PHE A 207 -4.50 1.15 -17.57
N ILE A 208 -4.15 1.51 -18.81
CA ILE A 208 -5.12 1.93 -19.82
C ILE A 208 -4.91 1.10 -21.08
N ASN A 209 -5.98 0.44 -21.53
CA ASN A 209 -5.97 -0.33 -22.78
C ASN A 209 -5.94 0.60 -24.01
N LEU A 210 -5.53 0.08 -25.16
CA LEU A 210 -5.39 0.91 -26.36
C LEU A 210 -6.73 1.47 -26.86
N LEU A 211 -7.83 0.72 -26.70
CA LEU A 211 -9.17 1.18 -27.08
C LEU A 211 -9.57 2.46 -26.31
N GLU A 212 -9.31 2.48 -25.00
CA GLU A 212 -9.57 3.61 -24.13
C GLU A 212 -8.61 4.78 -24.39
N LEU A 213 -7.33 4.51 -24.65
CA LEU A 213 -6.38 5.57 -25.02
C LEU A 213 -6.80 6.29 -26.31
N VAL A 214 -7.26 5.52 -27.32
CA VAL A 214 -7.72 6.07 -28.59
C VAL A 214 -9.03 6.83 -28.40
N SER A 215 -9.98 6.32 -27.60
CA SER A 215 -11.27 6.99 -27.37
C SER A 215 -11.13 8.30 -26.60
N ARG A 216 -10.10 8.43 -25.75
CA ARG A 216 -9.75 9.68 -25.03
C ARG A 216 -9.07 10.74 -25.92
N ASN A 217 -8.99 10.51 -27.23
CA ASN A 217 -8.34 11.41 -28.21
C ASN A 217 -6.88 11.73 -27.86
N SER A 218 -6.14 10.70 -27.43
CA SER A 218 -4.72 10.84 -27.14
C SER A 218 -3.94 11.23 -28.39
N ASN A 219 -2.84 11.98 -28.21
CA ASN A 219 -1.95 12.39 -29.30
C ASN A 219 -1.50 11.15 -30.12
N GLU A 220 -1.65 11.20 -31.45
CA GLU A 220 -1.28 10.11 -32.36
C GLU A 220 0.19 9.69 -32.22
N ASP A 221 1.10 10.64 -31.97
CA ASP A 221 2.52 10.35 -31.72
C ASP A 221 2.72 9.50 -30.45
N MET A 222 1.91 9.77 -29.40
CA MET A 222 1.95 9.00 -28.16
C MET A 222 1.39 7.60 -28.35
N LEU A 223 0.27 7.48 -29.07
CA LEU A 223 -0.32 6.20 -29.42
C LEU A 223 0.67 5.37 -30.26
N ARG A 224 1.34 5.99 -31.23
CA ARG A 224 2.36 5.34 -32.06
C ARG A 224 3.56 4.92 -31.22
N LYS A 225 4.03 5.76 -30.29
CA LYS A 225 5.10 5.42 -29.33
C LYS A 225 4.73 4.19 -28.49
N ILE A 226 3.49 4.09 -27.99
CA ILE A 226 3.02 2.93 -27.21
C ILE A 226 2.98 1.67 -28.05
N VAL A 227 2.42 1.75 -29.27
CA VAL A 227 2.37 0.60 -30.19
C VAL A 227 3.78 0.17 -30.59
N ASP A 228 4.68 1.10 -30.92
CA ASP A 228 6.08 0.81 -31.25
C ASP A 228 6.81 0.11 -30.09
N LEU A 229 6.58 0.54 -28.84
CA LEU A 229 7.13 -0.11 -27.64
C LEU A 229 6.66 -1.56 -27.51
N ARG A 230 5.36 -1.81 -27.70
CA ARG A 230 4.78 -3.16 -27.67
C ARG A 230 5.28 -4.01 -28.83
N LEU A 231 5.44 -3.44 -30.02
CA LEU A 231 5.91 -4.16 -31.20
C LEU A 231 7.39 -4.56 -31.12
N LYS A 232 8.24 -3.84 -30.36
CA LYS A 232 9.69 -4.08 -30.27
C LYS A 232 10.06 -5.56 -30.10
N ASN A 233 9.31 -6.29 -29.27
CA ASN A 233 9.53 -7.72 -29.02
C ASN A 233 8.37 -8.62 -29.50
N ASN A 234 7.30 -8.07 -30.08
CA ASN A 234 6.06 -8.81 -30.39
C ASN A 234 5.60 -8.69 -31.85
N LYS A 235 6.45 -8.26 -32.79
CA LYS A 235 6.07 -8.05 -34.20
C LYS A 235 5.34 -9.25 -34.83
N GLN A 236 5.83 -10.46 -34.59
CA GLN A 236 5.21 -11.68 -35.16
C GLN A 236 3.82 -11.94 -34.56
N ASN A 237 3.65 -11.78 -33.25
CA ASN A 237 2.35 -11.91 -32.60
C ASN A 237 1.37 -10.85 -33.12
N ALA A 238 1.84 -9.62 -33.34
CA ALA A 238 1.02 -8.54 -33.90
C ALA A 238 0.57 -8.85 -35.33
N LEU A 239 1.47 -9.36 -36.19
CA LEU A 239 1.11 -9.81 -37.55
C LEU A 239 0.03 -10.89 -37.53
N GLN A 240 0.17 -11.90 -36.66
CA GLN A 240 -0.83 -12.95 -36.49
C GLN A 240 -2.16 -12.40 -35.96
N ALA A 241 -2.11 -11.47 -34.99
CA ALA A 241 -3.29 -10.81 -34.45
C ALA A 241 -4.02 -9.99 -35.53
N ILE A 242 -3.29 -9.28 -36.41
CA ILE A 242 -3.88 -8.51 -37.52
C ILE A 242 -4.60 -9.44 -38.49
N GLN A 243 -3.99 -10.57 -38.84
CA GLN A 243 -4.61 -11.58 -39.71
C GLN A 243 -5.90 -12.13 -39.09
N LEU A 244 -5.85 -12.52 -37.81
CA LEU A 244 -7.01 -13.03 -37.10
C LEU A 244 -8.12 -11.97 -36.97
N PHE A 245 -7.75 -10.73 -36.67
CA PHE A 245 -8.67 -9.61 -36.61
C PHE A 245 -9.38 -9.42 -37.95
N ASN A 246 -8.65 -9.44 -39.07
CA ASN A 246 -9.22 -9.26 -40.40
C ASN A 246 -10.21 -10.36 -40.77
N VAL A 247 -9.93 -11.61 -40.39
CA VAL A 247 -10.85 -12.74 -40.58
C VAL A 247 -12.12 -12.55 -39.76
N LYS A 248 -12.01 -12.22 -38.46
CA LYS A 248 -13.16 -12.03 -37.58
C LYS A 248 -14.00 -10.81 -37.98
N VAL A 249 -13.36 -9.68 -38.30
CA VAL A 249 -14.06 -8.44 -38.64
C VAL A 249 -14.83 -8.55 -39.96
N ALA A 250 -14.35 -9.35 -40.92
CA ALA A 250 -15.06 -9.57 -42.19
C ALA A 250 -16.48 -10.13 -42.00
N ALA A 251 -16.74 -10.87 -40.92
CA ALA A 251 -18.09 -11.34 -40.56
C ALA A 251 -18.96 -10.25 -39.90
N ILE A 252 -18.36 -9.22 -39.33
CA ILE A 252 -19.04 -8.12 -38.63
C ILE A 252 -19.40 -7.00 -39.60
N LEU A 253 -18.51 -6.65 -40.53
CA LEU A 253 -18.65 -5.49 -41.43
C LEU A 253 -19.98 -5.44 -42.24
N PRO A 254 -20.54 -6.56 -42.74
CA PRO A 254 -21.83 -6.52 -43.45
C PRO A 254 -22.99 -6.03 -42.58
N ASN A 255 -22.89 -6.18 -41.25
CA ASN A 255 -23.88 -5.76 -40.28
C ASN A 255 -23.65 -4.32 -39.77
N ILE A 256 -22.80 -3.55 -40.46
CA ILE A 256 -22.56 -2.13 -40.17
C ILE A 256 -22.96 -1.31 -41.39
N SER A 257 -24.05 -0.56 -41.27
CA SER A 257 -24.56 0.33 -42.31
C SER A 257 -24.03 1.75 -42.08
N CYS A 258 -23.48 2.39 -43.11
CA CYS A 258 -22.94 3.75 -43.05
C CYS A 258 -23.61 4.64 -44.11
N LYS A 259 -24.11 5.82 -43.71
CA LYS A 259 -24.83 6.73 -44.61
C LYS A 259 -23.94 7.70 -45.40
N ASN A 260 -22.73 7.96 -44.92
CA ASN A 260 -21.78 8.94 -45.48
C ASN A 260 -20.45 8.26 -45.87
N PRO A 261 -19.83 8.62 -47.01
CA PRO A 261 -18.51 8.15 -47.44
C PRO A 261 -17.43 8.14 -46.36
N ASP A 262 -17.45 9.12 -45.45
CA ASP A 262 -16.45 9.24 -44.38
C ASP A 262 -16.48 8.09 -43.37
N PHE A 263 -17.65 7.50 -43.13
CA PHE A 263 -17.80 6.31 -42.27
C PHE A 263 -17.54 5.02 -43.04
N GLU A 264 -17.85 4.96 -44.34
CA GLU A 264 -17.45 3.82 -45.17
C GLU A 264 -15.92 3.72 -45.27
N LEU A 265 -15.22 4.86 -45.36
CA LEU A 265 -13.76 4.89 -45.29
C LEU A 265 -13.23 4.43 -43.92
N ALA A 266 -13.87 4.86 -42.82
CA ALA A 266 -13.53 4.40 -41.46
C ALA A 266 -13.76 2.89 -41.28
N LYS A 267 -14.85 2.37 -41.84
CA LYS A 267 -15.18 0.94 -41.90
C LYS A 267 -14.12 0.16 -42.68
N GLY A 268 -13.64 0.71 -43.81
CA GLY A 268 -12.54 0.15 -44.58
C GLY A 268 -11.23 0.01 -43.79
N TYR A 269 -10.95 0.92 -42.86
CA TYR A 269 -9.75 0.86 -42.03
C TYR A 269 -9.67 -0.41 -41.17
N LEU A 270 -10.80 -0.98 -40.77
CA LEU A 270 -10.85 -2.23 -39.99
C LEU A 270 -10.22 -3.41 -40.73
N SER A 271 -10.26 -3.43 -42.07
CA SER A 271 -9.70 -4.50 -42.89
C SER A 271 -8.27 -4.25 -43.38
N THR A 272 -7.63 -3.13 -43.01
CA THR A 272 -6.27 -2.78 -43.45
C THR A 272 -5.25 -3.86 -43.05
N SER A 273 -4.24 -4.09 -43.90
CA SER A 273 -3.21 -5.14 -43.74
C SER A 273 -1.82 -4.70 -44.22
N ASP A 274 -1.49 -3.40 -44.10
CA ASP A 274 -0.17 -2.91 -44.47
C ASP A 274 0.88 -3.34 -43.43
N ASN A 275 1.74 -4.27 -43.84
CA ASN A 275 2.81 -4.81 -43.01
C ASN A 275 4.06 -3.94 -42.97
N SER A 276 4.16 -2.91 -43.83
CA SER A 276 5.30 -1.99 -43.85
C SER A 276 5.23 -0.94 -42.74
N ASP A 277 4.02 -0.53 -42.36
CA ASP A 277 3.72 0.32 -41.20
C ASP A 277 2.72 -0.37 -40.26
N LEU A 278 3.22 -1.30 -39.45
CA LEU A 278 2.39 -2.05 -38.51
C LEU A 278 1.68 -1.14 -37.50
N SER A 279 2.38 -0.11 -37.00
CA SER A 279 1.81 0.81 -36.01
C SER A 279 0.66 1.61 -36.60
N GLY A 280 0.84 2.16 -37.80
CA GLY A 280 -0.25 2.81 -38.53
C GLY A 280 -1.41 1.86 -38.84
N THR A 281 -1.12 0.61 -39.24
CA THR A 281 -2.17 -0.40 -39.49
C THR A 281 -2.98 -0.72 -38.25
N ILE A 282 -2.34 -0.89 -37.09
CA ILE A 282 -3.02 -1.14 -35.81
C ILE A 282 -3.87 0.06 -35.43
N LEU A 283 -3.31 1.27 -35.44
CA LEU A 283 -4.01 2.48 -35.03
C LEU A 283 -5.19 2.80 -35.95
N LYS A 284 -5.07 2.60 -37.27
CA LYS A 284 -6.19 2.74 -38.22
C LYS A 284 -7.39 1.87 -37.85
N LYS A 285 -7.18 0.65 -37.34
CA LYS A 285 -8.28 -0.22 -36.89
C LYS A 285 -9.02 0.40 -35.71
N TYR A 286 -8.29 0.88 -34.70
CA TYR A 286 -8.90 1.53 -33.54
C TYR A 286 -9.58 2.86 -33.91
N PHE A 287 -8.93 3.72 -34.70
CA PHE A 287 -9.53 4.97 -35.18
C PHE A 287 -10.79 4.73 -36.02
N GLY A 288 -10.75 3.76 -36.92
CA GLY A 288 -11.89 3.35 -37.72
C GLY A 288 -13.07 2.91 -36.84
N ALA A 289 -12.82 2.03 -35.87
CA ALA A 289 -13.83 1.57 -34.92
C ALA A 289 -14.42 2.71 -34.08
N ILE A 290 -13.58 3.58 -33.49
CA ILE A 290 -14.04 4.70 -32.67
C ILE A 290 -14.90 5.66 -33.49
N LYS A 291 -14.50 5.97 -34.73
CA LYS A 291 -15.30 6.82 -35.63
C LYS A 291 -16.66 6.18 -35.95
N LEU A 292 -16.72 4.87 -36.15
CA LEU A 292 -18.00 4.16 -36.33
C LEU A 292 -18.89 4.24 -35.09
N PHE A 293 -18.34 4.04 -33.88
CA PHE A 293 -19.11 4.17 -32.64
C PHE A 293 -19.63 5.60 -32.41
N GLN A 294 -18.85 6.62 -32.78
CA GLN A 294 -19.29 8.03 -32.73
C GLN A 294 -20.44 8.31 -33.70
N GLY A 295 -20.43 7.71 -34.89
CA GLY A 295 -21.49 7.85 -35.90
C GLY A 295 -22.86 7.32 -35.47
N ILE A 296 -22.94 6.54 -34.39
CA ILE A 296 -24.21 6.11 -33.78
C ILE A 296 -24.97 7.33 -33.24
N GLN A 297 -24.27 8.27 -32.60
CA GLN A 297 -24.89 9.44 -31.97
C GLN A 297 -25.52 10.38 -33.02
N SER A 298 -24.88 10.50 -34.18
CA SER A 298 -25.41 11.27 -35.33
C SER A 298 -26.42 10.50 -36.19
N GLN A 299 -26.71 9.24 -35.84
CA GLN A 299 -27.55 8.33 -36.64
C GLN A 299 -27.04 8.11 -38.08
N GLU A 300 -25.74 8.29 -38.31
CA GLU A 300 -25.09 8.08 -39.61
C GLU A 300 -24.51 6.68 -39.76
N VAL A 301 -24.31 5.98 -38.64
CA VAL A 301 -23.89 4.58 -38.57
C VAL A 301 -24.93 3.78 -37.80
N GLU A 302 -25.32 2.63 -38.35
CA GLU A 302 -26.24 1.68 -37.74
C GLU A 302 -25.57 0.30 -37.62
N PHE A 303 -25.52 -0.24 -36.40
CA PHE A 303 -25.07 -1.59 -36.13
C PHE A 303 -26.27 -2.53 -36.05
N ILE A 304 -26.31 -3.54 -36.90
CA ILE A 304 -27.39 -4.51 -36.99
C ILE A 304 -27.09 -5.69 -36.04
N GLY A 305 -28.08 -6.05 -35.21
CA GLY A 305 -27.92 -7.14 -34.23
C GLY A 305 -26.84 -6.84 -33.19
N ASN A 306 -25.92 -7.78 -32.98
CA ASN A 306 -24.84 -7.67 -31.99
C ASN A 306 -23.53 -7.08 -32.54
N ALA A 307 -23.50 -6.60 -33.78
CA ALA A 307 -22.27 -6.20 -34.47
C ALA A 307 -21.43 -5.17 -33.70
N GLY A 308 -22.06 -4.25 -32.96
CA GLY A 308 -21.36 -3.27 -32.14
C GLY A 308 -20.62 -3.91 -30.95
N GLN A 309 -21.28 -4.84 -30.26
CA GLN A 309 -20.68 -5.60 -29.14
C GLN A 309 -19.59 -6.55 -29.62
N ASP A 310 -19.81 -7.20 -30.77
CA ASP A 310 -18.83 -8.10 -31.39
C ASP A 310 -17.56 -7.33 -31.79
N LEU A 311 -17.72 -6.13 -32.38
CA LEU A 311 -16.59 -5.26 -32.73
C LEU A 311 -15.84 -4.77 -31.50
N GLN A 312 -16.56 -4.37 -30.44
CA GLN A 312 -15.94 -3.92 -29.19
C GLN A 312 -15.12 -5.04 -28.54
N SER A 313 -15.71 -6.24 -28.42
CA SER A 313 -15.03 -7.43 -27.89
C SER A 313 -13.79 -7.78 -28.73
N LEU A 314 -13.92 -7.73 -30.06
CA LEU A 314 -12.80 -8.00 -30.97
C LEU A 314 -11.63 -7.03 -30.76
N LEU A 315 -11.89 -5.74 -30.52
CA LEU A 315 -10.86 -4.72 -30.27
C LEU A 315 -10.17 -4.89 -28.92
N GLN A 316 -10.90 -5.35 -27.90
CA GLN A 316 -10.34 -5.67 -26.59
C GLN A 316 -9.43 -6.90 -26.67
N GLU A 317 -9.85 -7.96 -27.38
CA GLU A 317 -9.02 -9.15 -27.62
C GLU A 317 -7.80 -8.87 -28.51
N PHE A 318 -7.90 -7.87 -29.39
CA PHE A 318 -6.93 -7.63 -30.46
C PHE A 318 -5.53 -7.32 -29.94
N GLU A 319 -5.40 -6.51 -28.87
CA GLU A 319 -4.09 -6.09 -28.36
C GLU A 319 -3.39 -7.15 -27.51
N THR A 320 -4.13 -8.05 -26.87
CA THR A 320 -3.62 -9.00 -25.85
C THR A 320 -2.41 -9.82 -26.31
N PRO A 321 -2.36 -10.39 -27.53
CA PRO A 321 -1.25 -11.25 -27.96
C PRO A 321 0.09 -10.51 -28.13
N TRP A 322 0.06 -9.18 -28.27
CA TRP A 322 1.23 -8.37 -28.60
C TRP A 322 1.42 -7.16 -27.68
N SER A 323 0.63 -7.03 -26.60
CA SER A 323 0.70 -5.88 -25.69
C SER A 323 1.84 -5.96 -24.68
N ALA A 324 2.58 -7.07 -24.58
CA ALA A 324 3.67 -7.18 -23.60
C ALA A 324 4.81 -6.20 -23.88
N VAL A 325 5.29 -5.47 -22.87
CA VAL A 325 6.40 -4.51 -22.99
C VAL A 325 7.59 -4.99 -22.15
N ASP A 326 8.83 -4.71 -22.58
CA ASP A 326 10.01 -4.93 -21.73
C ASP A 326 9.87 -4.09 -20.45
N PHE A 327 10.08 -4.71 -19.30
CA PHE A 327 9.81 -4.08 -18.01
C PHE A 327 10.61 -2.79 -17.80
N LYS A 328 11.88 -2.75 -18.25
CA LYS A 328 12.71 -1.54 -18.13
C LYS A 328 12.22 -0.43 -19.05
N ASP A 329 11.82 -0.78 -20.27
CA ASP A 329 11.24 0.18 -21.23
C ASP A 329 9.91 0.76 -20.70
N ALA A 330 9.07 -0.07 -20.05
CA ALA A 330 7.82 0.37 -19.44
C ALA A 330 8.06 1.37 -18.30
N MET A 331 9.00 1.08 -17.40
CA MET A 331 9.33 1.99 -16.31
C MET A 331 9.98 3.30 -16.82
N ALA A 332 10.78 3.23 -17.88
CA ALA A 332 11.31 4.43 -18.55
C ALA A 332 10.22 5.28 -19.20
N PHE A 333 9.19 4.65 -19.78
CA PHE A 333 8.01 5.36 -20.31
C PHE A 333 7.30 6.12 -19.19
N VAL A 334 7.07 5.49 -18.04
CA VAL A 334 6.35 6.10 -16.91
C VAL A 334 7.12 7.28 -16.30
N ARG A 335 8.46 7.23 -16.29
CA ARG A 335 9.31 8.33 -15.78
C ARG A 335 9.42 9.54 -16.70
N ASP A 336 8.94 9.46 -17.93
CA ASP A 336 9.05 10.56 -18.89
C ASP A 336 7.81 11.46 -18.80
N ASP A 337 8.02 12.71 -18.39
CA ASP A 337 6.93 13.67 -18.10
C ASP A 337 6.13 14.10 -19.34
N LYS A 338 6.54 13.65 -20.52
CA LYS A 338 5.77 13.81 -21.78
C LYS A 338 4.71 12.72 -21.95
N ASN A 339 4.78 11.64 -21.17
CA ASN A 339 3.89 10.47 -21.29
C ASN A 339 2.77 10.54 -20.25
N PHE A 340 1.79 11.42 -20.50
CA PHE A 340 0.58 11.53 -19.70
C PHE A 340 -0.62 11.74 -20.62
N VAL A 341 -1.82 11.39 -20.14
CA VAL A 341 -3.07 11.82 -20.78
C VAL A 341 -3.70 12.93 -19.96
N LEU A 342 -4.44 13.83 -20.61
CA LEU A 342 -5.20 14.88 -19.92
C LEU A 342 -6.48 14.29 -19.35
N ASN A 343 -6.81 14.62 -18.10
CA ASN A 343 -8.02 14.19 -17.44
C ASN A 343 -8.61 15.32 -16.58
N GLY A 344 -9.72 15.92 -17.01
CA GLY A 344 -10.47 16.89 -16.19
C GLY A 344 -9.65 18.09 -15.67
N GLY A 345 -8.62 18.53 -16.40
CA GLY A 345 -7.71 19.61 -16.00
C GLY A 345 -6.40 19.16 -15.34
N GLY A 346 -6.25 17.86 -15.04
CA GLY A 346 -5.02 17.25 -14.51
C GLY A 346 -4.28 16.39 -15.54
N LYS A 347 -3.05 16.01 -15.17
CA LYS A 347 -2.28 14.98 -15.88
C LYS A 347 -2.54 13.62 -15.24
N LEU A 348 -2.70 12.60 -16.07
CA LEU A 348 -2.85 11.23 -15.63
C LEU A 348 -1.68 10.40 -16.16
N SER A 349 -0.89 9.87 -15.24
CA SER A 349 0.21 8.93 -15.52
C SER A 349 -0.33 7.53 -15.77
N PHE A 350 0.26 6.81 -16.70
CA PHE A 350 -0.17 5.46 -17.04
C PHE A 350 0.97 4.61 -17.55
N PHE A 351 0.82 3.29 -17.44
CA PHE A 351 1.72 2.32 -18.03
C PHE A 351 1.40 2.11 -19.51
N PRO A 352 2.41 1.84 -20.36
CA PRO A 352 2.16 1.55 -21.78
C PRO A 352 1.51 0.17 -22.00
N SER A 353 1.40 -0.65 -20.96
CA SER A 353 0.75 -1.97 -20.96
C SER A 353 0.47 -2.43 -19.53
N SER A 354 -0.41 -3.42 -19.37
CA SER A 354 -0.56 -4.22 -18.14
C SER A 354 0.25 -5.52 -18.16
N ARG A 355 0.87 -5.85 -19.31
CA ARG A 355 1.67 -7.06 -19.54
C ARG A 355 3.14 -6.70 -19.69
N PHE A 356 3.99 -7.37 -18.94
CA PHE A 356 5.42 -7.05 -18.87
C PHE A 356 6.29 -8.28 -19.04
N THR A 357 7.42 -8.09 -19.69
CA THR A 357 8.47 -9.10 -19.83
C THR A 357 9.70 -8.67 -19.05
N LEU A 358 10.16 -9.52 -18.15
CA LEU A 358 11.39 -9.33 -17.38
C LEU A 358 12.45 -10.33 -17.84
N LYS A 359 13.62 -9.84 -18.23
CA LYS A 359 14.74 -10.69 -18.64
C LYS A 359 15.27 -11.48 -17.46
N VAL A 360 15.48 -12.78 -17.67
CA VAL A 360 16.03 -13.65 -16.64
C VAL A 360 17.55 -13.64 -16.70
N ASN A 361 18.20 -13.23 -15.61
CA ASN A 361 19.64 -13.36 -15.48
C ASN A 361 20.02 -14.79 -15.04
N LYS A 362 20.11 -15.70 -16.03
CA LYS A 362 20.42 -17.13 -15.79
C LYS A 362 21.77 -17.34 -15.11
N ASN A 363 22.76 -16.51 -15.45
CA ASN A 363 24.10 -16.59 -14.86
C ASN A 363 24.06 -16.24 -13.37
N ASN A 364 23.33 -15.17 -13.01
CA ASN A 364 23.13 -14.81 -11.61
C ASN A 364 22.35 -15.89 -10.85
N ALA A 365 21.28 -16.43 -11.43
CA ALA A 365 20.49 -17.50 -10.80
C ALA A 365 21.31 -18.79 -10.55
N LEU A 366 22.26 -19.11 -11.45
CA LEU A 366 23.22 -20.20 -11.25
C LEU A 366 24.23 -19.87 -10.16
N ALA A 367 24.79 -18.66 -10.17
CA ALA A 367 25.78 -18.20 -9.20
C ALA A 367 25.20 -18.15 -7.77
N ALA A 368 23.93 -17.75 -7.64
CA ALA A 368 23.19 -17.70 -6.38
C ALA A 368 22.69 -19.08 -5.91
N GLY A 369 22.83 -20.13 -6.73
CA GLY A 369 22.34 -21.48 -6.41
C GLY A 369 20.82 -21.65 -6.49
N THR A 370 20.08 -20.64 -6.97
CA THR A 370 18.62 -20.71 -7.18
C THR A 370 18.23 -21.80 -8.18
N ILE A 371 19.08 -22.02 -9.18
CA ILE A 371 18.95 -23.13 -10.12
C ILE A 371 20.29 -23.86 -10.27
N ASN A 372 20.24 -25.14 -10.63
CA ASN A 372 21.42 -25.93 -10.94
C ASN A 372 21.72 -25.97 -12.45
N LYS A 373 22.90 -26.48 -12.84
CA LYS A 373 23.33 -26.57 -14.26
C LYS A 373 22.34 -27.33 -15.15
N SER A 374 21.69 -28.38 -14.61
CA SER A 374 20.71 -29.17 -15.38
C SER A 374 19.41 -28.40 -15.63
N GLN A 375 19.05 -27.49 -14.72
CA GLN A 375 17.87 -26.62 -14.84
C GLN A 375 18.11 -25.41 -15.74
N ALA A 376 19.37 -24.98 -15.92
CA ALA A 376 19.72 -23.82 -16.75
C ALA A 376 19.20 -23.94 -18.20
N ALA A 377 19.24 -25.15 -18.77
CA ALA A 377 18.74 -25.41 -20.12
C ALA A 377 17.21 -25.23 -20.24
N LYS A 378 16.46 -25.42 -19.14
CA LYS A 378 15.00 -25.24 -19.07
C LYS A 378 14.60 -23.85 -18.58
N CYS A 379 15.57 -23.04 -18.13
CA CYS A 379 15.31 -21.72 -17.60
C CYS A 379 14.83 -20.80 -18.74
N PRO A 380 13.65 -20.19 -18.63
CA PRO A 380 13.16 -19.27 -19.66
C PRO A 380 14.07 -18.05 -19.74
N SER A 381 14.18 -17.45 -20.92
CA SER A 381 14.97 -16.23 -21.10
C SER A 381 14.26 -14.98 -20.59
N ASN A 382 12.93 -15.04 -20.48
CA ASN A 382 12.09 -13.97 -19.95
C ASN A 382 10.97 -14.55 -19.09
N ILE A 383 10.57 -13.80 -18.06
CA ILE A 383 9.34 -14.02 -17.30
C ILE A 383 8.30 -13.06 -17.88
N LEU A 384 7.16 -13.61 -18.29
CA LEU A 384 5.98 -12.82 -18.63
C LEU A 384 5.08 -12.76 -17.40
N PHE A 385 4.68 -11.56 -17.00
CA PHE A 385 3.70 -11.34 -15.96
C PHE A 385 2.70 -10.27 -16.37
N GLU A 386 1.53 -10.29 -15.76
CA GLU A 386 0.41 -9.44 -16.12
C GLU A 386 -0.34 -9.03 -14.86
N PHE A 387 -0.77 -7.77 -14.82
CA PHE A 387 -1.66 -7.27 -13.79
C PHE A 387 -3.12 -7.47 -14.21
N ASN A 388 -3.95 -7.91 -13.26
CA ASN A 388 -5.38 -8.01 -13.48
C ASN A 388 -6.00 -6.61 -13.35
N THR A 389 -6.23 -5.95 -14.48
CA THR A 389 -6.73 -4.58 -14.54
C THR A 389 -8.20 -4.44 -14.12
N GLU A 390 -8.94 -5.54 -13.99
CA GLU A 390 -10.29 -5.53 -13.42
C GLU A 390 -10.26 -5.40 -11.90
N ARG A 391 -9.22 -5.96 -11.27
CA ARG A 391 -8.99 -5.85 -9.82
C ARG A 391 -8.27 -4.56 -9.47
N ASP A 392 -7.18 -4.28 -10.18
CA ASP A 392 -6.26 -3.19 -9.89
C ASP A 392 -6.12 -2.31 -11.14
N SER A 393 -6.89 -1.23 -11.22
CA SER A 393 -6.88 -0.31 -12.37
C SER A 393 -5.68 0.64 -12.39
N TYR A 394 -4.93 0.71 -11.30
CA TYR A 394 -3.70 1.47 -11.12
C TYR A 394 -2.83 0.82 -10.06
N LEU A 395 -1.57 1.25 -10.00
CA LEU A 395 -0.66 0.95 -8.90
C LEU A 395 -0.38 2.20 -8.08
N THR A 396 -0.25 2.03 -6.76
CA THR A 396 0.12 3.12 -5.84
C THR A 396 1.61 3.41 -5.90
N ARG A 397 2.03 4.55 -5.35
CA ARG A 397 3.45 4.96 -5.34
C ARG A 397 4.38 3.86 -4.84
N ASP A 398 4.07 3.23 -3.73
CA ASP A 398 4.90 2.18 -3.12
C ASP A 398 5.10 0.98 -4.05
N GLU A 399 4.05 0.53 -4.71
CA GLU A 399 4.11 -0.54 -5.72
C GLU A 399 4.93 -0.10 -6.95
N VAL A 400 4.76 1.14 -7.41
CA VAL A 400 5.54 1.72 -8.52
C VAL A 400 7.02 1.81 -8.15
N MET A 401 7.36 2.20 -6.91
CA MET A 401 8.74 2.23 -6.43
C MET A 401 9.34 0.83 -6.35
N MET A 402 8.57 -0.18 -5.90
CA MET A 402 9.00 -1.58 -5.96
C MET A 402 9.31 -2.01 -7.40
N MET A 403 8.44 -1.66 -8.35
CA MET A 403 8.68 -1.97 -9.77
C MET A 403 9.93 -1.27 -10.29
N ASP A 404 10.18 -0.01 -9.92
CA ASP A 404 11.36 0.72 -10.36
C ASP A 404 12.64 0.12 -9.78
N ILE A 405 12.62 -0.28 -8.50
CA ILE A 405 13.72 -1.00 -7.86
C ILE A 405 14.04 -2.27 -8.65
N VAL A 406 13.03 -3.09 -8.97
CA VAL A 406 13.22 -4.33 -9.74
C VAL A 406 13.71 -4.05 -11.16
N ALA A 407 13.25 -2.97 -11.80
CA ALA A 407 13.69 -2.62 -13.15
C ALA A 407 15.16 -2.17 -13.19
N ASN A 408 15.68 -1.62 -12.10
CA ASN A 408 17.03 -1.05 -12.03
C ASN A 408 18.04 -1.92 -11.26
N ASN A 409 17.60 -3.02 -10.65
CA ASN A 409 18.47 -4.03 -10.02
C ASN A 409 19.16 -4.95 -11.05
#